data_AF-A0AAV0F095-F1
#
_entry.id   AF-A0AAV0F095-F1
#
_cell.length_a   1.000
_cell.length_b   1.000
_cell.length_c   1.000
_cell.angle_alpha   90.00
_cell.angle_beta   90.00
_cell.angle_gamma   90.00
#
_symmetry.space_group_name_H-M   'P 1'
#
loop_
_entity.id
_entity.type
_entity.pdbx_description
1 polymer ?
#
loop_
_entity_poly.entity_id
_entity_poly.type
_entity_poly.pdbx_seq_one_letter_code
_entity_poly.pdbx_strand_id
1 'polypeptide(L)'
;MINFRNSTILCCLLILIASSCSCYSEVLISVSPKTLVKSGDSVTIRWSGVESPSKLDWLGIYSPADSSHDNFIGYVFLSSSPGWEYGSGSISIPLVNLRSAYQFRIFRWSEEEVDDTRMDDDHNPLPGTAHVLAESEEVGFETGRGPEQVHLSLTGQDGEMRVMFVTHDGKESFVRYGLARKNLDQVAGTRVGRYEREHMCGAPANQSIGWRDPGYMHDGVMVNLKDGRKYFYQVGSDTRGWSNIYSFVSPDRNSKETIAFLFGDMGTSTPYNTFLRTQEESNSTIRWIIRDIQAVGDKPAMISHVGDISYARGYSWLWDTFFNQIEPIASMVPYHVCIGNHEYDWPTQPWRPDWAVPIYKQDSGGECGVPYSLRFNMPGNSSEPNGAIAPIGGKD
;
A
#
# COMPACT_ATOMS: atom_id res chain seq x y z
N MET A 1 -51.12 -5.09 90.47
CA MET A 1 -50.39 -3.80 90.46
C MET A 1 -49.20 -3.93 89.54
N ILE A 2 -49.10 -3.02 88.58
CA ILE A 2 -47.91 -2.65 87.79
C ILE A 2 -47.56 -3.58 86.60
N ASN A 3 -48.05 -3.12 85.45
CA ASN A 3 -47.53 -3.27 84.09
C ASN A 3 -46.01 -3.11 84.00
N PHE A 4 -45.35 -3.90 83.15
CA PHE A 4 -44.36 -3.36 82.20
C PHE A 4 -44.34 -4.21 80.92
N ARG A 5 -44.77 -3.57 79.82
CA ARG A 5 -44.58 -4.02 78.43
C ARG A 5 -43.10 -3.79 78.09
N ASN A 6 -42.40 -4.82 77.64
CA ASN A 6 -41.15 -4.66 76.90
C ASN A 6 -41.38 -5.13 75.46
N SER A 7 -41.48 -4.16 74.56
CA SER A 7 -41.46 -4.36 73.11
C SER A 7 -40.03 -4.65 72.68
N THR A 8 -39.76 -5.88 72.25
CA THR A 8 -38.50 -6.21 71.56
C THR A 8 -38.65 -5.78 70.10
N ILE A 9 -38.06 -4.63 69.74
CA ILE A 9 -37.98 -4.16 68.36
C ILE A 9 -36.96 -5.05 67.63
N LEU A 10 -37.46 -5.83 66.68
CA LEU A 10 -36.66 -6.61 65.73
C LEU A 10 -36.02 -5.63 64.73
N CYS A 11 -34.73 -5.34 64.89
CA CYS A 11 -33.98 -4.52 63.94
C CYS A 11 -33.58 -5.42 62.76
N CYS A 12 -34.43 -5.50 61.74
CA CYS A 12 -34.07 -6.10 60.45
C CYS A 12 -33.13 -5.14 59.72
N LEU A 13 -31.83 -5.44 59.75
CA LEU A 13 -30.84 -4.80 58.89
C LEU A 13 -31.08 -5.29 57.45
N LEU A 14 -31.85 -4.55 56.67
CA LEU A 14 -31.91 -4.71 55.22
C LEU A 14 -30.60 -4.19 54.65
N ILE A 15 -29.66 -5.11 54.37
CA ILE A 15 -28.50 -4.83 53.54
C ILE A 15 -29.04 -4.66 52.12
N LEU A 16 -29.25 -3.42 51.71
CA LEU A 16 -29.38 -3.04 50.30
C LEU A 16 -28.03 -3.33 49.65
N ILE A 17 -27.89 -4.51 49.05
CA ILE A 17 -26.86 -4.75 48.05
C ILE A 17 -27.24 -3.88 46.86
N ALA A 18 -26.69 -2.67 46.81
CA ALA A 18 -26.65 -1.91 45.59
C ALA A 18 -25.79 -2.73 44.62
N SER A 19 -26.42 -3.53 43.78
CA SER A 19 -25.79 -3.99 42.54
C SER A 19 -25.48 -2.74 41.74
N SER A 20 -24.25 -2.24 41.88
CA SER A 20 -23.65 -1.35 40.91
C SER A 20 -23.59 -2.13 39.61
N CYS A 21 -24.67 -2.06 38.83
CA CYS A 21 -24.64 -2.43 37.43
C CYS A 21 -23.70 -1.41 36.79
N SER A 22 -22.42 -1.76 36.66
CA SER A 22 -21.49 -1.01 35.84
C SER A 22 -22.08 -1.02 34.43
N CYS A 23 -22.76 0.05 34.07
CA CYS A 23 -23.14 0.31 32.70
C CYS A 23 -21.84 0.67 32.00
N TYR A 24 -21.08 -0.33 31.56
CA TYR A 24 -19.92 -0.09 30.72
C TYR A 24 -20.42 0.68 29.50
N SER A 25 -19.94 1.91 29.33
CA SER A 25 -20.22 2.63 28.10
C SER A 25 -19.49 1.88 27.00
N GLU A 26 -20.23 1.36 26.03
CA GLU A 26 -19.63 0.77 24.84
C GLU A 26 -18.74 1.83 24.17
N VAL A 27 -17.50 1.45 23.82
CA VAL A 27 -16.61 2.35 23.09
C VAL A 27 -17.18 2.54 21.70
N LEU A 28 -17.43 3.79 21.33
CA LEU A 28 -17.98 4.12 20.01
C LEU A 28 -16.82 4.44 19.07
N ILE A 29 -16.86 3.87 17.87
CA ILE A 29 -15.96 4.19 16.77
C ILE A 29 -16.79 4.48 15.52
N SER A 30 -16.40 5.50 14.76
CA SER A 30 -17.06 5.88 13.52
C SER A 30 -16.04 6.29 12.46
N VAL A 31 -16.39 6.07 11.21
CA VAL A 31 -15.55 6.35 10.04
C VAL A 31 -16.31 7.21 9.03
N SER A 32 -15.62 8.18 8.44
CA SER A 32 -16.19 9.02 7.40
C SER A 32 -15.11 9.55 6.44
N PRO A 33 -15.31 9.47 5.11
CA PRO A 33 -16.40 8.76 4.44
C PRO A 33 -16.23 7.23 4.53
N LYS A 34 -17.30 6.47 4.27
CA LYS A 34 -17.26 4.99 4.17
C LYS A 34 -16.81 4.48 2.80
N THR A 35 -16.86 5.34 1.79
CA THR A 35 -16.41 5.02 0.45
C THR A 35 -15.43 6.10 0.01
N LEU A 36 -14.19 5.69 -0.20
CA LEU A 36 -13.14 6.53 -0.72
C LEU A 36 -13.16 6.51 -2.24
N VAL A 37 -12.70 7.62 -2.80
CA VAL A 37 -12.82 7.95 -4.19
C VAL A 37 -11.58 7.33 -4.87
N LYS A 38 -10.36 7.64 -4.44
CA LYS A 38 -9.10 7.09 -4.98
C LYS A 38 -8.07 6.84 -3.88
N SER A 39 -7.05 6.05 -4.21
CA SER A 39 -5.85 5.96 -3.38
C SER A 39 -5.30 7.35 -3.02
N GLY A 40 -4.92 7.53 -1.75
CA GLY A 40 -4.48 8.80 -1.17
C GLY A 40 -5.60 9.65 -0.58
N ASP A 41 -6.88 9.33 -0.81
CA ASP A 41 -7.97 9.99 -0.09
C ASP A 41 -8.00 9.55 1.37
N SER A 42 -8.31 10.49 2.26
CA SER A 42 -8.31 10.25 3.71
C SER A 42 -9.67 9.80 4.23
N VAL A 43 -9.64 8.80 5.11
CA VAL A 43 -10.76 8.50 6.01
C VAL A 43 -10.49 9.12 7.37
N THR A 44 -11.50 9.77 7.94
CA THR A 44 -11.48 10.24 9.32
C THR A 44 -12.11 9.18 10.22
N ILE A 45 -11.32 8.70 11.17
CA ILE A 45 -11.76 7.81 12.26
C ILE A 45 -11.97 8.66 13.50
N ARG A 46 -13.09 8.47 14.20
CA ARG A 46 -13.44 9.13 15.46
C ARG A 46 -13.84 8.09 16.48
N TRP A 47 -13.44 8.30 17.73
CA TRP A 47 -13.86 7.45 18.83
C TRP A 47 -14.24 8.24 20.09
N SER A 48 -15.02 7.61 20.95
CA SER A 48 -15.37 8.12 22.28
C SER A 48 -15.74 6.98 23.23
N GLY A 49 -15.74 7.26 24.53
CA GLY A 49 -16.17 6.31 25.55
C GLY A 49 -15.07 5.34 26.02
N VAL A 50 -13.80 5.55 25.68
CA VAL A 50 -12.69 4.75 26.23
C VAL A 50 -12.54 5.07 27.72
N GLU A 51 -12.94 4.15 28.58
CA GLU A 51 -12.79 4.29 30.03
C GLU A 51 -11.35 4.05 30.47
N SER A 52 -10.80 4.91 31.33
CA SER A 52 -9.39 4.84 31.77
C SER A 52 -8.37 4.73 30.61
N PRO A 53 -8.30 5.74 29.71
CA PRO A 53 -7.41 5.70 28.56
C PRO A 53 -5.94 5.54 28.95
N SER A 54 -5.21 4.75 28.16
CA SER A 54 -3.78 4.50 28.31
C SER A 54 -3.02 5.00 27.09
N LYS A 55 -1.72 5.32 27.27
CA LYS A 55 -0.83 5.66 26.15
C LYS A 55 -0.65 4.51 25.15
N LEU A 56 -0.89 3.29 25.62
CA LEU A 56 -0.76 2.04 24.86
C LEU A 56 -2.08 1.63 24.17
N ASP A 57 -3.21 2.28 24.46
CA ASP A 57 -4.44 2.03 23.68
C ASP A 57 -4.17 2.41 22.22
N TRP A 58 -4.62 1.57 21.29
CA TRP A 58 -4.21 1.68 19.88
C TRP A 58 -5.35 1.36 18.92
N LEU A 59 -5.25 1.95 17.73
CA LEU A 59 -6.11 1.72 16.58
C LEU A 59 -5.39 0.81 15.60
N GLY A 60 -5.90 -0.41 15.40
CA GLY A 60 -5.42 -1.32 14.37
C GLY A 60 -6.10 -1.09 13.02
N ILE A 61 -5.32 -1.25 11.95
CA ILE A 61 -5.73 -1.06 10.56
C ILE A 61 -5.72 -2.43 9.88
N TYR A 62 -6.89 -2.86 9.42
CA TYR A 62 -7.10 -4.16 8.81
C TYR A 62 -7.56 -3.99 7.38
N SER A 63 -6.97 -4.78 6.50
CA SER A 63 -7.49 -5.08 5.18
C SER A 63 -7.11 -6.54 4.91
N PRO A 64 -7.89 -7.35 4.22
CA PRO A 64 -9.35 -7.27 4.19
C PRO A 64 -9.96 -7.01 5.58
N ALA A 65 -11.19 -6.48 5.61
CA ALA A 65 -11.88 -6.10 6.84
C ALA A 65 -12.12 -7.30 7.79
N ASP A 66 -12.23 -8.52 7.26
CA ASP A 66 -12.47 -9.76 7.99
C ASP A 66 -11.19 -10.46 8.48
N SER A 67 -10.01 -9.84 8.33
CA SER A 67 -8.75 -10.34 8.89
C SER A 67 -8.86 -10.57 10.41
N SER A 68 -8.21 -11.61 10.94
CA SER A 68 -8.10 -11.84 12.38
C SER A 68 -7.40 -10.69 13.10
N HIS A 69 -7.60 -10.54 14.41
CA HIS A 69 -7.00 -9.44 15.19
C HIS A 69 -5.46 -9.42 15.13
N ASP A 70 -4.81 -10.57 15.04
CA ASP A 70 -3.33 -10.65 14.89
C ASP A 70 -2.80 -10.22 13.52
N ASN A 71 -3.69 -10.01 12.55
CA ASN A 71 -3.36 -9.79 11.15
C ASN A 71 -3.61 -8.33 10.71
N PHE A 72 -3.27 -7.37 11.56
CA PHE A 72 -3.28 -5.94 11.19
C PHE A 72 -2.14 -5.64 10.20
N ILE A 73 -2.35 -4.70 9.27
CA ILE A 73 -1.29 -4.21 8.38
C ILE A 73 -0.60 -2.96 8.91
N GLY A 74 -1.20 -2.33 9.91
CA GLY A 74 -0.65 -1.16 10.57
C GLY A 74 -1.46 -0.74 11.78
N TYR A 75 -0.94 0.25 12.50
CA TYR A 75 -1.55 0.75 13.72
C TYR A 75 -1.16 2.20 14.00
N VAL A 76 -1.94 2.83 14.89
CA VAL A 76 -1.62 4.13 15.49
C VAL A 76 -2.01 4.12 16.96
N PHE A 77 -1.16 4.66 17.84
CA PHE A 77 -1.55 4.85 19.24
C PHE A 77 -2.59 5.95 19.39
N LEU A 78 -3.64 5.71 20.17
CA LEU A 78 -4.67 6.73 20.41
C LEU A 78 -4.11 7.99 21.05
N SER A 79 -3.01 7.85 21.80
CA SER A 79 -2.27 8.93 22.44
C SER A 79 -1.65 9.95 21.49
N SER A 80 -1.61 9.68 20.19
CA SER A 80 -1.21 10.66 19.18
C SER A 80 -2.31 11.67 18.83
N SER A 81 -3.55 11.46 19.28
CA SER A 81 -4.70 12.30 18.96
C SER A 81 -5.08 13.23 20.12
N PRO A 82 -5.29 14.53 19.90
CA PRO A 82 -5.81 15.41 20.95
C PRO A 82 -7.13 14.91 21.54
N GLY A 83 -7.24 14.93 22.87
CA GLY A 83 -8.45 14.53 23.61
C GLY A 83 -8.47 13.08 24.08
N TRP A 84 -7.45 12.28 23.71
CA TRP A 84 -7.37 10.87 24.06
C TRP A 84 -7.42 10.63 25.57
N GLU A 85 -6.89 11.54 26.40
CA GLU A 85 -6.94 11.45 27.87
C GLU A 85 -8.38 11.46 28.41
N TYR A 86 -9.33 12.03 27.65
CA TYR A 86 -10.75 12.07 27.99
C TYR A 86 -11.54 10.90 27.36
N GLY A 87 -10.84 9.92 26.79
CA GLY A 87 -11.43 8.73 26.19
C GLY A 87 -12.05 8.96 24.82
N SER A 88 -11.66 10.03 24.12
CA SER A 88 -12.17 10.38 22.80
C SER A 88 -11.08 10.91 21.90
N GLY A 89 -11.24 10.84 20.59
CA GLY A 89 -10.25 11.38 19.68
C GLY A 89 -10.63 11.24 18.23
N SER A 90 -9.75 11.72 17.37
CA SER A 90 -9.90 11.59 15.92
C SER A 90 -8.56 11.56 15.22
N ILE A 91 -8.47 10.72 14.19
CA ILE A 91 -7.34 10.66 13.28
C ILE A 91 -7.85 10.62 11.84
N SER A 92 -7.09 11.21 10.91
CA SER A 92 -7.36 11.08 9.48
C SER A 92 -6.19 10.40 8.81
N ILE A 93 -6.46 9.31 8.09
CA ILE A 93 -5.43 8.47 7.47
C ILE A 93 -5.72 8.39 5.96
N PRO A 94 -4.77 8.79 5.09
CA PRO A 94 -4.89 8.54 3.66
C PRO A 94 -4.72 7.03 3.41
N LEU A 95 -5.66 6.42 2.69
CA LEU A 95 -5.63 5.00 2.39
C LEU A 95 -5.23 4.72 0.94
N VAL A 96 -4.57 3.58 0.75
CA VAL A 96 -4.24 3.01 -0.55
C VAL A 96 -5.35 2.02 -0.92
N ASN A 97 -5.78 1.98 -2.19
CA ASN A 97 -6.74 0.96 -2.62
C ASN A 97 -6.05 -0.41 -2.73
N LEU A 98 -6.19 -1.22 -1.69
CA LEU A 98 -5.69 -2.61 -1.64
C LEU A 98 -6.67 -3.64 -2.23
N ARG A 99 -7.70 -3.18 -2.97
CA ARG A 99 -8.72 -4.02 -3.61
C ARG A 99 -9.51 -4.89 -2.62
N SER A 100 -9.53 -4.49 -1.36
CA SER A 100 -10.30 -5.12 -0.28
C SER A 100 -10.71 -4.03 0.70
N ALA A 101 -11.85 -4.21 1.36
CA ALA A 101 -12.33 -3.25 2.35
C ALA A 101 -11.35 -3.13 3.53
N TYR A 102 -11.42 -1.99 4.19
CA TYR A 102 -10.73 -1.69 5.43
C TYR A 102 -11.66 -1.79 6.62
N GLN A 103 -11.13 -2.20 7.77
CA GLN A 103 -11.78 -2.04 9.07
C GLN A 103 -10.76 -1.49 10.06
N PHE A 104 -11.24 -0.66 10.99
CA PHE A 104 -10.45 -0.13 12.09
C PHE A 104 -10.95 -0.68 13.40
N ARG A 105 -10.03 -1.06 14.29
CA ARG A 105 -10.40 -1.66 15.58
C ARG A 105 -9.59 -1.01 16.69
N ILE A 106 -10.24 -0.68 17.80
CA ILE A 106 -9.58 -0.14 18.98
C ILE A 106 -9.28 -1.27 19.93
N PHE A 107 -8.06 -1.29 20.46
CA PHE A 107 -7.62 -2.26 21.45
C PHE A 107 -7.09 -1.57 22.69
N ARG A 108 -7.25 -2.25 23.81
CA ARG A 108 -6.49 -2.00 25.03
C ARG A 108 -5.24 -2.85 25.04
N TRP A 109 -4.11 -2.23 25.33
CA TRP A 109 -2.86 -2.93 25.58
C TRP A 109 -2.24 -2.38 26.86
N SER A 110 -1.83 -3.26 27.76
CA SER A 110 -1.27 -2.89 29.05
C SER A 110 0.23 -3.13 29.11
N GLU A 111 0.93 -2.40 29.98
CA GLU A 111 2.38 -2.57 30.19
C GLU A 111 2.73 -4.00 30.63
N GLU A 112 1.84 -4.67 31.37
CA GLU A 112 2.01 -6.05 31.83
C GLU A 112 1.96 -7.08 30.68
N GLU A 113 1.38 -6.70 29.54
CA GLU A 113 1.20 -7.55 28.35
C GLU A 113 2.21 -7.25 27.25
N VAL A 114 3.18 -6.37 27.51
CA VAL A 114 4.25 -6.07 26.56
C VAL A 114 5.15 -7.30 26.45
N ASP A 115 5.23 -7.85 25.24
CA ASP A 115 6.10 -8.99 24.92
C ASP A 115 7.33 -8.49 24.17
N ASP A 116 8.45 -8.39 24.89
CA ASP A 116 9.76 -7.98 24.33
C ASP A 116 10.35 -9.00 23.34
N THR A 117 9.69 -10.14 23.11
CA THR A 117 10.08 -11.09 22.05
C THR A 117 9.36 -10.84 20.73
N ARG A 118 8.27 -10.04 20.75
CA ARG A 118 7.45 -9.72 19.58
C ARG A 118 7.65 -8.26 19.17
N MET A 119 8.69 -8.02 18.39
CA MET A 119 9.11 -6.67 17.97
C MET A 119 8.94 -6.43 16.46
N ASP A 120 8.83 -5.17 16.07
CA ASP A 120 9.00 -4.73 14.68
C ASP A 120 10.48 -4.74 14.25
N ASP A 121 10.75 -4.44 12.98
CA ASP A 121 12.11 -4.37 12.41
C ASP A 121 13.00 -3.31 13.09
N ASP A 122 12.41 -2.30 13.73
CA ASP A 122 13.11 -1.24 14.46
C ASP A 122 13.22 -1.53 15.97
N HIS A 123 12.91 -2.77 16.39
CA HIS A 123 12.97 -3.28 17.76
C HIS A 123 11.99 -2.64 18.75
N ASN A 124 10.85 -2.14 18.26
CA ASN A 124 9.75 -1.71 19.12
C ASN A 124 8.78 -2.87 19.37
N PRO A 125 8.28 -3.06 20.61
CA PRO A 125 7.28 -4.09 20.88
C PRO A 125 5.97 -3.87 20.10
N LEU A 126 5.43 -4.94 19.53
CA LEU A 126 4.20 -4.90 18.74
C LEU A 126 2.95 -4.94 19.62
N PRO A 127 1.93 -4.09 19.36
CA PRO A 127 0.75 -4.00 20.21
C PRO A 127 -0.06 -5.30 20.35
N GLY A 128 -0.40 -5.67 21.59
CA GLY A 128 -1.23 -6.82 21.91
C GLY A 128 -2.68 -6.67 21.41
N THR A 129 -3.27 -7.79 21.00
CA THR A 129 -4.58 -7.89 20.31
C THR A 129 -5.68 -8.52 21.18
N ALA A 130 -5.37 -8.86 22.44
CA ALA A 130 -6.25 -9.64 23.31
C ALA A 130 -7.55 -8.91 23.71
N HIS A 131 -7.51 -7.58 23.83
CA HIS A 131 -8.61 -6.78 24.37
C HIS A 131 -9.16 -5.80 23.33
N VAL A 132 -10.00 -6.30 22.41
CA VAL A 132 -10.76 -5.44 21.50
C VAL A 132 -11.81 -4.65 22.26
N LEU A 133 -11.86 -3.34 22.04
CA LEU A 133 -12.82 -2.42 22.66
C LEU A 133 -13.96 -2.04 21.69
N ALA A 134 -13.64 -1.85 20.41
CA ALA A 134 -14.61 -1.47 19.38
C ALA A 134 -14.10 -1.79 17.97
N GLU A 135 -15.02 -2.00 17.04
CA GLU A 135 -14.73 -2.21 15.62
C GLU A 135 -15.56 -1.23 14.77
N SER A 136 -14.94 -0.64 13.75
CA SER A 136 -15.63 0.27 12.85
C SER A 136 -16.50 -0.47 11.83
N GLU A 137 -17.39 0.28 11.20
CA GLU A 137 -17.93 -0.11 9.91
C GLU A 137 -16.80 -0.19 8.85
N GLU A 138 -17.07 -0.94 7.78
CA GLU A 138 -16.12 -1.09 6.68
C GLU A 138 -15.95 0.20 5.87
N VAL A 139 -14.74 0.41 5.39
CA VAL A 139 -14.38 1.49 4.47
C VAL A 139 -13.88 0.88 3.17
N GLY A 140 -14.57 1.17 2.07
CA GLY A 140 -14.22 0.66 0.74
C GLY A 140 -13.77 1.78 -0.21
N PHE A 141 -13.47 1.40 -1.45
CA PHE A 141 -13.21 2.31 -2.56
C PHE A 141 -14.33 2.23 -3.60
N GLU A 142 -14.63 3.35 -4.26
CA GLU A 142 -15.56 3.39 -5.39
C GLU A 142 -15.10 2.46 -6.52
N THR A 143 -16.01 1.66 -7.07
CA THR A 143 -15.72 0.83 -8.25
C THR A 143 -15.85 1.64 -9.54
N GLY A 144 -15.09 1.27 -10.59
CA GLY A 144 -15.32 1.80 -11.95
C GLY A 144 -14.68 3.16 -12.24
N ARG A 145 -13.62 3.51 -11.51
CA ARG A 145 -12.92 4.80 -11.61
C ARG A 145 -11.76 4.81 -12.61
N GLY A 146 -11.67 3.74 -13.38
CA GLY A 146 -10.53 3.46 -14.24
C GLY A 146 -9.32 2.92 -13.47
N PRO A 147 -8.20 2.74 -14.17
CA PRO A 147 -7.00 2.12 -13.61
C PRO A 147 -6.21 3.02 -12.66
N GLU A 148 -5.40 2.39 -11.81
CA GLU A 148 -4.46 3.02 -10.88
C GLU A 148 -3.01 2.55 -11.17
N GLN A 149 -2.03 3.09 -10.44
CA GLN A 149 -0.62 2.67 -10.51
C GLN A 149 -0.01 2.90 -11.90
N VAL A 150 -0.40 3.99 -12.55
CA VAL A 150 0.02 4.31 -13.92
C VAL A 150 1.51 4.68 -13.97
N HIS A 151 2.29 3.97 -14.76
CA HIS A 151 3.71 4.22 -14.91
C HIS A 151 4.21 3.95 -16.33
N LEU A 152 5.18 4.74 -16.75
CA LEU A 152 5.77 4.68 -18.09
C LEU A 152 7.11 3.94 -18.07
N SER A 153 7.46 3.31 -19.20
CA SER A 153 8.82 2.83 -19.45
C SER A 153 9.16 2.96 -20.94
N LEU A 154 10.46 2.92 -21.27
CA LEU A 154 10.90 2.91 -22.66
C LEU A 154 10.89 1.47 -23.16
N THR A 155 10.58 1.24 -24.44
CA THR A 155 10.60 -0.12 -25.02
C THR A 155 11.96 -0.51 -25.60
N GLY A 156 12.86 0.47 -25.79
CA GLY A 156 14.11 0.31 -26.52
C GLY A 156 13.94 0.48 -28.04
N GLN A 157 12.71 0.70 -28.53
CA GLN A 157 12.44 1.03 -29.93
C GLN A 157 12.13 2.52 -30.10
N ASP A 158 12.52 3.04 -31.26
CA ASP A 158 12.31 4.44 -31.62
C ASP A 158 10.83 4.75 -31.82
N GLY A 159 10.39 5.90 -31.30
CA GLY A 159 9.01 6.34 -31.46
C GLY A 159 8.00 5.54 -30.63
N GLU A 160 8.46 4.83 -29.60
CA GLU A 160 7.62 4.05 -28.69
C GLU A 160 7.72 4.53 -27.23
N MET A 161 6.62 4.40 -26.50
CA MET A 161 6.54 4.57 -25.05
C MET A 161 5.59 3.53 -24.49
N ARG A 162 6.04 2.75 -23.51
CA ARG A 162 5.21 1.79 -22.79
C ARG A 162 4.48 2.49 -21.66
N VAL A 163 3.24 2.11 -21.41
CA VAL A 163 2.51 2.44 -20.20
C VAL A 163 1.97 1.17 -19.58
N MET A 164 2.12 1.07 -18.27
CA MET A 164 1.57 -0.01 -17.46
C MET A 164 0.68 0.56 -16.36
N PHE A 165 -0.32 -0.22 -15.96
CA PHE A 165 -1.30 0.17 -14.93
C PHE A 165 -2.02 -1.07 -14.38
N VAL A 166 -2.75 -0.92 -13.27
CA VAL A 166 -3.45 -2.01 -12.60
C VAL A 166 -4.97 -1.81 -12.62
N THR A 167 -5.71 -2.89 -12.89
CA THR A 167 -7.18 -2.97 -12.74
C THR A 167 -7.60 -4.11 -11.81
N HIS A 168 -8.87 -4.13 -11.44
CA HIS A 168 -9.40 -5.13 -10.50
C HIS A 168 -9.90 -6.43 -11.15
N ASP A 169 -10.14 -6.48 -12.47
CA ASP A 169 -10.83 -7.60 -13.14
C ASP A 169 -10.21 -8.10 -14.45
N GLY A 170 -9.12 -7.47 -14.91
CA GLY A 170 -8.39 -7.88 -16.11
C GLY A 170 -9.18 -7.77 -17.40
N LYS A 171 -10.30 -7.02 -17.41
CA LYS A 171 -11.06 -6.77 -18.63
C LYS A 171 -10.26 -5.92 -19.60
N GLU A 172 -10.60 -6.05 -20.89
CA GLU A 172 -9.93 -5.30 -21.95
C GLU A 172 -9.83 -3.82 -21.60
N SER A 173 -8.59 -3.33 -21.67
CA SER A 173 -8.24 -1.96 -21.40
C SER A 173 -7.27 -1.47 -22.47
N PHE A 174 -7.28 -0.17 -22.68
CA PHE A 174 -6.63 0.49 -23.79
C PHE A 174 -5.87 1.71 -23.30
N VAL A 175 -4.99 2.20 -24.17
CA VAL A 175 -4.33 3.49 -24.02
C VAL A 175 -4.80 4.35 -25.17
N ARG A 176 -5.40 5.51 -24.87
CA ARG A 176 -5.66 6.53 -25.88
C ARG A 176 -4.69 7.68 -25.71
N TYR A 177 -4.10 8.17 -26.81
CA TYR A 177 -3.06 9.17 -26.76
C TYR A 177 -3.07 10.09 -27.99
N GLY A 178 -2.47 11.27 -27.85
CA GLY A 178 -2.43 12.27 -28.92
C GLY A 178 -1.63 13.51 -28.53
N LEU A 179 -1.44 14.42 -29.51
CA LEU A 179 -0.66 15.65 -29.31
C LEU A 179 -1.45 16.77 -28.60
N ALA A 180 -2.76 16.61 -28.42
CA ALA A 180 -3.61 17.59 -27.77
C ALA A 180 -4.47 16.94 -26.69
N ARG A 181 -4.54 17.55 -25.50
CA ARG A 181 -5.29 17.03 -24.35
C ARG A 181 -6.76 16.70 -24.64
N LYS A 182 -7.39 17.44 -25.56
CA LYS A 182 -8.81 17.26 -25.94
C LYS A 182 -9.01 16.33 -27.15
N ASN A 183 -7.92 15.85 -27.76
CA ASN A 183 -7.96 15.00 -28.95
C ASN A 183 -6.93 13.86 -28.82
N LEU A 184 -7.36 12.74 -28.24
CA LEU A 184 -6.58 11.52 -28.09
C LEU A 184 -7.00 10.56 -29.22
N ASP A 185 -6.47 10.80 -30.41
CA ASP A 185 -6.90 10.21 -31.68
C ASP A 185 -6.23 8.86 -32.00
N GLN A 186 -5.21 8.47 -31.24
CA GLN A 186 -4.56 7.17 -31.34
C GLN A 186 -4.99 6.27 -30.19
N VAL A 187 -5.15 4.98 -30.47
CA VAL A 187 -5.54 3.95 -29.49
C VAL A 187 -4.64 2.74 -29.63
N ALA A 188 -4.12 2.24 -28.51
CA ALA A 188 -3.39 0.99 -28.42
C ALA A 188 -4.10 0.03 -27.44
N GLY A 189 -4.17 -1.26 -27.79
CA GLY A 189 -4.60 -2.31 -26.87
C GLY A 189 -3.54 -2.62 -25.82
N THR A 190 -3.94 -3.33 -24.76
CA THR A 190 -3.02 -3.79 -23.71
C THR A 190 -2.96 -5.32 -23.65
N ARG A 191 -1.78 -5.85 -23.33
CA ARG A 191 -1.62 -7.22 -22.82
C ARG A 191 -1.95 -7.19 -21.32
N VAL A 192 -2.54 -8.26 -20.80
CA VAL A 192 -2.87 -8.36 -19.37
C VAL A 192 -2.17 -9.56 -18.73
N GLY A 193 -1.63 -9.37 -17.54
CA GLY A 193 -0.99 -10.40 -16.74
C GLY A 193 -1.29 -10.22 -15.25
N ARG A 194 -1.07 -11.29 -14.48
CA ARG A 194 -1.09 -11.27 -13.01
C ARG A 194 -0.22 -12.40 -12.48
N TYR A 195 0.12 -12.33 -11.20
CA TYR A 195 0.70 -13.46 -10.46
C TYR A 195 -0.29 -13.96 -9.41
N GLU A 196 -0.14 -15.24 -9.09
CA GLU A 196 -0.90 -15.91 -8.04
C GLU A 196 0.01 -16.27 -6.87
N ARG A 197 -0.63 -16.66 -5.75
CA ARG A 197 0.04 -17.00 -4.49
C ARG A 197 1.06 -18.12 -4.70
N GLU A 198 0.72 -19.06 -5.58
CA GLU A 198 1.51 -20.25 -5.90
C GLU A 198 2.76 -19.93 -6.72
N HIS A 199 2.85 -18.73 -7.30
CA HIS A 199 4.07 -18.29 -8.00
C HIS A 199 5.14 -17.78 -7.05
N MET A 200 4.78 -17.40 -5.81
CA MET A 200 5.73 -16.95 -4.80
C MET A 200 6.52 -18.14 -4.23
N CYS A 201 7.80 -17.95 -3.93
CA CYS A 201 8.71 -19.02 -3.53
C CYS A 201 8.66 -19.36 -2.03
N GLY A 202 8.08 -18.51 -1.19
CA GLY A 202 8.00 -18.78 0.25
C GLY A 202 7.25 -17.74 1.06
N ALA A 203 7.23 -17.94 2.37
CA ALA A 203 6.62 -17.01 3.32
C ALA A 203 7.56 -15.82 3.59
N PRO A 204 7.03 -14.62 3.89
CA PRO A 204 5.61 -14.29 3.97
C PRO A 204 4.91 -14.10 2.61
N ALA A 205 5.62 -14.01 1.48
CA ALA A 205 5.00 -13.72 0.18
C ALA A 205 3.86 -14.67 -0.21
N ASN A 206 3.96 -15.97 0.09
CA ASN A 206 2.97 -16.98 -0.29
C ASN A 206 1.96 -17.34 0.82
N GLN A 207 2.12 -16.81 2.03
CA GLN A 207 1.38 -17.23 3.23
C GLN A 207 1.08 -16.05 4.16
N SER A 208 0.37 -16.30 5.26
CA SER A 208 0.13 -15.28 6.29
C SER A 208 -0.57 -14.03 5.73
N ILE A 209 -0.36 -12.88 6.36
CA ILE A 209 -0.79 -11.55 5.95
C ILE A 209 -0.06 -11.02 4.72
N GLY A 210 1.07 -11.62 4.33
CA GLY A 210 1.94 -11.14 3.25
C GLY A 210 1.29 -11.17 1.86
N TRP A 211 0.54 -12.24 1.55
CA TRP A 211 -0.13 -12.38 0.27
C TRP A 211 -1.43 -11.56 0.17
N ARG A 212 -1.61 -10.87 -0.95
CA ARG A 212 -2.88 -10.26 -1.39
C ARG A 212 -3.05 -10.40 -2.90
N ASP A 213 -4.30 -10.38 -3.35
CA ASP A 213 -4.60 -10.29 -4.77
C ASP A 213 -3.97 -9.02 -5.35
N PRO A 214 -3.08 -9.13 -6.35
CA PRO A 214 -2.33 -7.98 -6.86
C PRO A 214 -3.09 -7.20 -7.94
N GLY A 215 -4.31 -7.60 -8.28
CA GLY A 215 -5.06 -7.11 -9.42
C GLY A 215 -4.56 -7.70 -10.74
N TYR A 216 -4.76 -6.94 -11.81
CA TYR A 216 -4.36 -7.29 -13.16
C TYR A 216 -3.51 -6.18 -13.75
N MET A 217 -2.26 -6.50 -14.11
CA MET A 217 -1.32 -5.58 -14.73
C MET A 217 -1.57 -5.54 -16.23
N HIS A 218 -1.87 -4.35 -16.73
CA HIS A 218 -2.01 -4.07 -18.15
C HIS A 218 -0.73 -3.45 -18.68
N ASP A 219 -0.35 -3.85 -19.89
CA ASP A 219 0.84 -3.38 -20.58
C ASP A 219 0.47 -2.97 -22.02
N GLY A 220 0.56 -1.67 -22.31
CA GLY A 220 0.30 -1.09 -23.62
C GLY A 220 1.48 -0.31 -24.16
N VAL A 221 1.65 -0.31 -25.49
CA VAL A 221 2.70 0.45 -26.17
C VAL A 221 2.08 1.51 -27.07
N MET A 222 2.41 2.77 -26.78
CA MET A 222 2.11 3.92 -27.65
C MET A 222 3.20 3.99 -28.72
N VAL A 223 2.80 3.94 -30.00
CA VAL A 223 3.71 3.85 -31.15
C VAL A 223 3.62 5.09 -32.04
N ASN A 224 4.52 5.21 -33.02
CA ASN A 224 4.58 6.30 -33.99
C ASN A 224 4.71 7.69 -33.33
N LEU A 225 5.41 7.75 -32.20
CA LEU A 225 5.67 8.99 -31.49
C LEU A 225 6.72 9.82 -32.23
N LYS A 226 6.46 11.12 -32.37
CA LYS A 226 7.42 12.07 -32.92
C LYS A 226 8.42 12.48 -31.85
N ASP A 227 9.68 12.61 -32.22
CA ASP A 227 10.78 12.97 -31.33
C ASP A 227 10.54 14.28 -30.56
N GLY A 228 10.81 14.28 -29.25
CA GLY A 228 10.79 15.48 -28.41
C GLY A 228 9.44 16.19 -28.31
N ARG A 229 8.33 15.45 -28.46
CA ARG A 229 6.98 16.00 -28.44
C ARG A 229 6.24 15.63 -27.17
N LYS A 230 5.49 16.59 -26.64
CA LYS A 230 4.53 16.34 -25.57
C LYS A 230 3.33 15.56 -26.11
N TYR A 231 3.07 14.41 -25.52
CA TYR A 231 1.88 13.60 -25.74
C TYR A 231 1.01 13.62 -24.49
N PHE A 232 -0.30 13.64 -24.69
CA PHE A 232 -1.30 13.40 -23.66
C PHE A 232 -1.80 11.97 -23.82
N TYR A 233 -2.09 11.31 -22.72
CA TYR A 233 -2.62 9.94 -22.75
C TYR A 233 -3.55 9.64 -21.58
N GLN A 234 -4.33 8.59 -21.73
CA GLN A 234 -5.27 8.10 -20.72
C GLN A 234 -5.41 6.59 -20.87
N VAL A 235 -5.58 5.88 -19.75
CA VAL A 235 -5.66 4.42 -19.71
C VAL A 235 -7.00 3.96 -19.15
N GLY A 236 -7.47 2.79 -19.59
CA GLY A 236 -8.73 2.20 -19.13
C GLY A 236 -9.65 1.78 -20.26
N SER A 237 -10.96 1.82 -20.02
CA SER A 237 -11.94 1.45 -21.05
C SER A 237 -13.28 2.14 -20.81
N ASP A 238 -14.11 2.22 -21.87
CA ASP A 238 -15.45 2.81 -21.78
C ASP A 238 -16.37 2.05 -20.82
N THR A 239 -16.10 0.75 -20.58
CA THR A 239 -16.93 -0.09 -19.71
C THR A 239 -16.47 -0.10 -18.25
N ARG A 240 -15.21 0.24 -17.97
CA ARG A 240 -14.61 0.19 -16.62
C ARG A 240 -14.10 1.53 -16.09
N GLY A 241 -14.24 2.57 -16.89
CA GLY A 241 -13.77 3.90 -16.57
C GLY A 241 -12.36 4.16 -17.13
N TRP A 242 -12.10 5.44 -17.34
CA TRP A 242 -10.81 5.93 -17.80
C TRP A 242 -10.10 6.67 -16.66
N SER A 243 -8.77 6.54 -16.58
CA SER A 243 -7.92 7.27 -15.64
C SER A 243 -8.01 8.79 -15.82
N ASN A 244 -7.25 9.57 -15.05
CA ASN A 244 -7.01 10.97 -15.43
C ASN A 244 -6.21 11.05 -16.75
N ILE A 245 -6.27 12.21 -17.43
CA ILE A 245 -5.39 12.48 -18.58
C ILE A 245 -4.02 12.91 -18.06
N TYR A 246 -3.01 12.10 -18.35
CA TYR A 246 -1.60 12.33 -18.06
C TYR A 246 -0.90 12.90 -19.31
N SER A 247 0.38 13.23 -19.17
CA SER A 247 1.22 13.64 -20.29
C SER A 247 2.69 13.32 -20.05
N PHE A 248 3.41 13.03 -21.13
CA PHE A 248 4.87 12.84 -21.13
C PHE A 248 5.49 13.52 -22.35
N VAL A 249 6.81 13.67 -22.37
CA VAL A 249 7.58 14.10 -23.54
C VAL A 249 8.29 12.89 -24.11
N SER A 250 8.04 12.57 -25.39
CA SER A 250 8.70 11.45 -26.08
C SER A 250 10.21 11.65 -26.17
N PRO A 251 11.02 10.58 -26.22
CA PRO A 251 12.46 10.69 -26.45
C PRO A 251 12.79 11.54 -27.68
N ASP A 252 13.89 12.28 -27.63
CA ASP A 252 14.41 13.05 -28.77
C ASP A 252 15.78 12.52 -29.18
N ARG A 253 15.85 11.82 -30.33
CA ARG A 253 17.08 11.18 -30.81
C ARG A 253 18.10 12.18 -31.33
N ASN A 254 17.66 13.40 -31.63
CA ASN A 254 18.54 14.47 -32.10
C ASN A 254 19.04 15.35 -30.94
N SER A 255 18.57 15.09 -29.71
CA SER A 255 19.03 15.78 -28.52
C SER A 255 20.51 15.50 -28.26
N LYS A 256 21.24 16.54 -27.88
CA LYS A 256 22.62 16.44 -27.39
C LYS A 256 22.69 16.38 -25.86
N GLU A 257 21.53 16.34 -25.20
CA GLU A 257 21.37 16.35 -23.75
C GLU A 257 20.52 15.15 -23.33
N THR A 258 20.92 14.49 -22.25
CA THR A 258 20.14 13.44 -21.58
C THR A 258 19.92 13.86 -20.14
N ILE A 259 18.67 13.93 -19.71
CA ILE A 259 18.28 14.27 -18.35
C ILE A 259 17.80 13.00 -17.67
N ALA A 260 18.49 12.60 -16.61
CA ALA A 260 18.14 11.40 -15.85
C ALA A 260 18.20 11.68 -14.34
N PHE A 261 17.22 11.14 -13.62
CA PHE A 261 17.20 11.08 -12.16
C PHE A 261 17.64 9.68 -11.74
N LEU A 262 18.74 9.57 -10.99
CA LEU A 262 19.31 8.28 -10.60
C LEU A 262 19.36 8.16 -9.08
N PHE A 263 18.80 7.07 -8.54
CA PHE A 263 18.82 6.74 -7.12
C PHE A 263 18.57 5.24 -6.95
N GLY A 264 18.92 4.68 -5.79
CA GLY A 264 18.59 3.32 -5.38
C GLY A 264 17.86 3.36 -4.04
N ASP A 265 17.34 2.22 -3.60
CA ASP A 265 17.03 1.97 -2.18
C ASP A 265 15.97 2.94 -1.63
N MET A 266 15.06 3.42 -2.48
CA MET A 266 14.10 4.45 -2.07
C MET A 266 13.07 3.87 -1.10
N GLY A 267 12.61 2.64 -1.37
CA GLY A 267 11.53 2.02 -0.64
C GLY A 267 10.22 2.79 -0.70
N THR A 268 9.38 2.59 0.32
CA THR A 268 8.10 3.30 0.45
C THR A 268 7.80 3.63 1.90
N SER A 269 6.75 4.43 2.14
CA SER A 269 6.33 4.82 3.48
C SER A 269 4.82 4.71 3.65
N THR A 270 4.39 4.37 4.87
CA THR A 270 2.99 4.35 5.27
C THR A 270 2.66 5.54 6.18
N PRO A 271 1.42 6.05 6.16
CA PRO A 271 1.00 7.14 7.06
C PRO A 271 0.66 6.65 8.48
N TYR A 272 1.07 5.43 8.81
CA TYR A 272 0.81 4.71 10.06
C TYR A 272 1.99 3.79 10.34
N ASN A 273 2.12 3.33 11.59
CA ASN A 273 3.15 2.36 11.96
C ASN A 273 2.77 0.97 11.44
N THR A 274 3.77 0.15 11.13
CA THR A 274 3.59 -1.24 10.77
C THR A 274 4.75 -2.05 11.35
N PHE A 275 4.67 -3.38 11.32
CA PHE A 275 5.70 -4.25 11.89
C PHE A 275 6.94 -4.38 10.99
N LEU A 276 6.91 -3.75 9.81
CA LEU A 276 8.02 -3.65 8.88
C LEU A 276 8.61 -2.26 8.92
N ARG A 277 9.93 -2.18 8.74
CA ARG A 277 10.59 -0.90 8.53
C ARG A 277 10.18 -0.33 7.17
N THR A 278 9.56 0.84 7.19
CA THR A 278 9.29 1.63 5.98
C THR A 278 10.21 2.86 5.93
N GLN A 279 10.45 3.40 4.74
CA GLN A 279 11.44 4.45 4.47
C GLN A 279 10.71 5.80 4.37
N GLU A 280 10.52 6.52 5.48
CA GLU A 280 9.85 7.84 5.49
C GLU A 280 10.54 8.84 4.54
N GLU A 281 11.86 8.70 4.37
CA GLU A 281 12.69 9.51 3.47
C GLU A 281 12.27 9.39 1.99
N SER A 282 11.60 8.30 1.60
CA SER A 282 11.02 8.11 0.26
C SER A 282 10.12 9.28 -0.14
N ASN A 283 9.36 9.85 0.81
CA ASN A 283 8.49 11.01 0.57
C ASN A 283 9.28 12.24 0.11
N SER A 284 10.46 12.47 0.70
CA SER A 284 11.32 13.59 0.32
C SER A 284 11.92 13.37 -1.07
N THR A 285 12.37 12.16 -1.39
CA THR A 285 12.88 11.79 -2.71
C THR A 285 11.85 12.06 -3.80
N ILE A 286 10.61 11.56 -3.63
CA ILE A 286 9.51 11.81 -4.57
C ILE A 286 9.21 13.30 -4.71
N ARG A 287 9.12 14.04 -3.60
CA ARG A 287 8.85 15.48 -3.62
C ARG A 287 9.90 16.26 -4.43
N TRP A 288 11.18 15.93 -4.26
CA TRP A 288 12.26 16.59 -4.99
C TRP A 288 12.26 16.24 -6.48
N ILE A 289 12.02 14.97 -6.82
CA ILE A 289 11.90 14.55 -8.23
C ILE A 289 10.71 15.25 -8.90
N ILE A 290 9.55 15.38 -8.24
CA ILE A 290 8.40 16.13 -8.78
C ILE A 290 8.80 17.57 -9.11
N ARG A 291 9.45 18.26 -8.16
CA ARG A 291 9.92 19.64 -8.35
C ARG A 291 10.84 19.74 -9.57
N ASP A 292 11.79 18.81 -9.69
CA ASP A 292 12.81 18.88 -10.71
C ASP A 292 12.29 18.48 -12.10
N ILE A 293 11.38 17.50 -12.20
CA ILE A 293 10.64 17.20 -13.43
C ILE A 293 9.86 18.43 -13.91
N GLN A 294 9.20 19.15 -13.00
CA GLN A 294 8.49 20.38 -13.35
C GLN A 294 9.44 21.47 -13.85
N ALA A 295 10.64 21.57 -13.27
CA ALA A 295 11.66 22.53 -13.70
C ALA A 295 12.29 22.17 -15.06
N VAL A 296 12.38 20.88 -15.40
CA VAL A 296 12.83 20.38 -16.71
C VAL A 296 11.90 20.85 -17.84
N GLY A 297 10.59 20.93 -17.56
CA GLY A 297 9.58 21.41 -18.51
C GLY A 297 9.34 20.42 -19.67
N ASP A 298 9.13 20.95 -20.88
CA ASP A 298 8.82 20.13 -22.06
C ASP A 298 10.10 19.55 -22.72
N LYS A 299 10.98 18.97 -21.91
CA LYS A 299 12.16 18.20 -22.37
C LYS A 299 12.02 16.73 -21.99
N PRO A 300 12.56 15.79 -22.80
CA PRO A 300 12.62 14.39 -22.42
C PRO A 300 13.49 14.19 -21.17
N ALA A 301 13.00 13.40 -20.22
CA ALA A 301 13.73 12.97 -19.04
C ALA A 301 13.35 11.53 -18.69
N MET A 302 14.16 10.88 -17.84
CA MET A 302 13.89 9.53 -17.33
C MET A 302 14.27 9.41 -15.85
N ILE A 303 13.69 8.42 -15.18
CA ILE A 303 14.10 7.98 -13.86
C ILE A 303 14.78 6.61 -14.01
N SER A 304 15.87 6.40 -13.26
CA SER A 304 16.54 5.10 -13.11
C SER A 304 16.66 4.78 -11.62
N HIS A 305 15.80 3.88 -11.13
CA HIS A 305 15.78 3.36 -9.78
C HIS A 305 16.58 2.05 -9.69
N VAL A 306 17.80 2.10 -9.16
CA VAL A 306 18.79 1.03 -9.28
C VAL A 306 18.70 -0.04 -8.19
N GLY A 307 17.52 -0.67 -8.06
CA GLY A 307 17.29 -1.78 -7.13
C GLY A 307 16.76 -1.32 -5.77
N ASP A 308 16.29 -2.31 -5.00
CA ASP A 308 15.70 -2.14 -3.67
C ASP A 308 14.50 -1.17 -3.73
N ILE A 309 13.49 -1.65 -4.45
CA ILE A 309 12.45 -0.80 -5.01
C ILE A 309 11.45 -0.37 -3.93
N SER A 310 10.75 -1.33 -3.34
CA SER A 310 9.66 -1.05 -2.39
C SER A 310 9.95 -1.52 -0.97
N TYR A 311 10.93 -2.41 -0.79
CA TYR A 311 11.13 -3.20 0.43
C TYR A 311 9.85 -3.94 0.87
N ALA A 312 8.97 -4.34 -0.07
CA ALA A 312 7.79 -5.10 0.25
C ALA A 312 8.12 -6.45 0.93
N ARG A 313 9.19 -7.12 0.49
CA ARG A 313 9.77 -8.31 1.14
C ARG A 313 8.70 -9.35 1.53
N GLY A 314 7.78 -9.62 0.61
CA GLY A 314 6.70 -10.59 0.78
C GLY A 314 5.41 -10.02 1.38
N TYR A 315 5.36 -8.73 1.67
CA TYR A 315 4.17 -8.03 2.16
C TYR A 315 3.57 -7.16 1.06
N SER A 316 2.75 -7.80 0.23
CA SER A 316 2.26 -7.30 -1.06
C SER A 316 1.57 -5.92 -1.03
N TRP A 317 0.97 -5.48 0.07
CA TRP A 317 0.36 -4.15 0.13
C TRP A 317 1.39 -3.02 0.03
N LEU A 318 2.65 -3.28 0.39
CA LEU A 318 3.74 -2.31 0.22
C LEU A 318 4.07 -2.08 -1.25
N TRP A 319 3.87 -3.07 -2.14
CA TRP A 319 3.93 -2.84 -3.58
C TRP A 319 2.85 -1.85 -4.02
N ASP A 320 1.61 -2.00 -3.55
CA ASP A 320 0.54 -1.06 -3.88
C ASP A 320 0.80 0.33 -3.30
N THR A 321 1.31 0.43 -2.08
CA THR A 321 1.74 1.71 -1.48
C THR A 321 2.83 2.37 -2.32
N PHE A 322 3.87 1.62 -2.69
CA PHE A 322 4.97 2.10 -3.53
C PHE A 322 4.47 2.63 -4.88
N PHE A 323 3.66 1.85 -5.59
CA PHE A 323 3.18 2.25 -6.92
C PHE A 323 2.28 3.48 -6.87
N ASN A 324 1.45 3.61 -5.83
CA ASN A 324 0.68 4.83 -5.60
C ASN A 324 1.57 6.03 -5.25
N GLN A 325 2.68 5.81 -4.52
CA GLN A 325 3.64 6.85 -4.17
C GLN A 325 4.41 7.36 -5.39
N ILE A 326 4.77 6.49 -6.35
CA ILE A 326 5.53 6.88 -7.55
C ILE A 326 4.68 7.34 -8.72
N GLU A 327 3.38 7.00 -8.78
CA GLU A 327 2.50 7.38 -9.90
C GLU A 327 2.60 8.87 -10.30
N PRO A 328 2.70 9.85 -9.38
CA PRO A 328 2.84 11.26 -9.75
C PRO A 328 4.09 11.59 -10.59
N ILE A 329 5.16 10.80 -10.51
CA ILE A 329 6.37 10.96 -11.33
C ILE A 329 6.43 9.94 -12.46
N ALA A 330 6.04 8.69 -12.20
CA ALA A 330 6.12 7.60 -13.15
C ALA A 330 5.09 7.72 -14.28
N SER A 331 3.99 8.44 -14.05
CA SER A 331 3.01 8.78 -15.10
C SER A 331 3.48 9.91 -16.03
N MET A 332 4.54 10.65 -15.67
CA MET A 332 5.05 11.81 -16.41
C MET A 332 6.33 11.52 -17.20
N VAL A 333 7.21 10.70 -16.63
CA VAL A 333 8.50 10.30 -17.22
C VAL A 333 8.67 8.79 -17.10
N PRO A 334 9.36 8.14 -18.07
CA PRO A 334 9.65 6.71 -17.97
C PRO A 334 10.43 6.40 -16.68
N TYR A 335 9.92 5.46 -15.90
CA TYR A 335 10.47 4.99 -14.63
C TYR A 335 11.14 3.64 -14.84
N HIS A 336 12.46 3.65 -14.98
CA HIS A 336 13.24 2.44 -15.18
C HIS A 336 13.75 1.89 -13.86
N VAL A 337 13.83 0.57 -13.77
CA VAL A 337 14.26 -0.14 -12.57
C VAL A 337 15.34 -1.17 -12.86
N CYS A 338 16.27 -1.33 -11.93
CA CYS A 338 17.09 -2.54 -11.82
C CYS A 338 16.53 -3.42 -10.70
N ILE A 339 16.84 -4.71 -10.74
CA ILE A 339 16.43 -5.64 -9.68
C ILE A 339 17.45 -5.62 -8.54
N GLY A 340 16.98 -5.50 -7.29
CA GLY A 340 17.80 -5.58 -6.07
C GLY A 340 17.67 -6.93 -5.36
N ASN A 341 18.40 -7.09 -4.25
CA ASN A 341 18.29 -8.28 -3.40
C ASN A 341 16.91 -8.37 -2.74
N HIS A 342 16.29 -7.24 -2.39
CA HIS A 342 14.95 -7.24 -1.79
C HIS A 342 13.82 -7.59 -2.77
N GLU A 343 14.06 -7.54 -4.07
CA GLU A 343 13.12 -8.06 -5.06
C GLU A 343 13.42 -9.51 -5.41
N TYR A 344 14.71 -9.87 -5.49
CA TYR A 344 15.14 -11.16 -6.02
C TYR A 344 15.40 -12.19 -4.91
N ASP A 345 16.35 -11.98 -4.01
CA ASP A 345 17.03 -13.09 -3.34
C ASP A 345 16.13 -14.04 -2.54
N TRP A 346 16.16 -15.30 -2.95
CA TRP A 346 15.54 -16.43 -2.27
C TRP A 346 16.31 -17.75 -2.51
N PRO A 347 16.36 -18.70 -1.55
CA PRO A 347 17.21 -19.88 -1.68
C PRO A 347 16.96 -20.79 -2.90
N THR A 348 15.74 -20.77 -3.46
CA THR A 348 15.37 -21.64 -4.59
C THR A 348 15.59 -21.01 -5.97
N GLN A 349 16.13 -19.79 -6.04
CA GLN A 349 16.36 -19.12 -7.31
C GLN A 349 17.54 -19.71 -8.09
N PRO A 350 17.46 -19.72 -9.43
CA PRO A 350 18.43 -20.41 -10.28
C PRO A 350 19.75 -19.63 -10.42
N TRP A 351 19.72 -18.29 -10.39
CA TRP A 351 20.92 -17.48 -10.42
C TRP A 351 21.17 -16.92 -9.02
N ARG A 352 22.18 -17.41 -8.31
CA ARG A 352 22.53 -16.89 -6.98
C ARG A 352 24.04 -16.93 -6.80
N PRO A 353 24.75 -15.79 -6.95
CA PRO A 353 26.20 -15.76 -6.80
C PRO A 353 26.66 -16.26 -5.42
N ASP A 354 27.78 -16.99 -5.36
CA ASP A 354 28.29 -17.59 -4.11
C ASP A 354 28.52 -16.55 -3.00
N TRP A 355 28.93 -15.33 -3.37
CA TRP A 355 29.15 -14.23 -2.43
C TRP A 355 27.85 -13.69 -1.82
N ALA A 356 26.72 -13.80 -2.53
CA ALA A 356 25.41 -13.28 -2.12
C ALA A 356 24.72 -14.20 -1.10
N VAL A 357 24.97 -15.52 -1.20
CA VAL A 357 24.32 -16.55 -0.38
C VAL A 357 24.40 -16.29 1.14
N PRO A 358 25.58 -16.03 1.73
CA PRO A 358 25.66 -15.78 3.17
C PRO A 358 25.12 -14.41 3.58
N ILE A 359 24.98 -13.47 2.64
CA ILE A 359 24.60 -12.07 2.91
C ILE A 359 23.07 -11.93 2.85
N TYR A 360 22.48 -12.16 1.68
CA TYR A 360 21.10 -11.77 1.39
C TYR A 360 20.07 -12.86 1.71
N LYS A 361 20.46 -14.14 1.71
CA LYS A 361 19.66 -15.28 2.19
C LYS A 361 18.20 -15.33 1.65
N GLN A 362 17.28 -14.66 2.33
CA GLN A 362 15.83 -14.63 2.11
C GLN A 362 15.31 -13.18 2.01
N ASP A 363 16.14 -12.23 1.57
CA ASP A 363 15.85 -10.79 1.63
C ASP A 363 14.58 -10.37 0.91
N SER A 364 14.17 -11.10 -0.14
CA SER A 364 12.91 -10.87 -0.85
C SER A 364 11.66 -11.30 -0.10
N GLY A 365 11.80 -11.99 1.04
CA GLY A 365 10.66 -12.51 1.82
C GLY A 365 9.76 -13.46 1.03
N GLY A 366 10.34 -14.20 0.08
CA GLY A 366 9.65 -15.22 -0.70
C GLY A 366 9.09 -14.73 -2.03
N GLU A 367 9.27 -13.45 -2.37
CA GLU A 367 8.80 -12.88 -3.65
C GLU A 367 9.55 -13.43 -4.87
N CYS A 368 10.83 -13.73 -4.69
CA CYS A 368 11.71 -14.33 -5.70
C CYS A 368 11.66 -13.69 -7.10
N GLY A 369 11.50 -12.36 -7.14
CA GLY A 369 11.46 -11.55 -8.36
C GLY A 369 10.10 -11.49 -9.05
N VAL A 370 9.09 -12.24 -8.59
CA VAL A 370 7.81 -12.35 -9.33
C VAL A 370 7.03 -11.03 -9.36
N PRO A 371 6.80 -10.32 -8.24
CA PRO A 371 6.11 -9.03 -8.29
C PRO A 371 6.88 -8.02 -9.15
N TYR A 372 8.21 -7.93 -8.99
CA TYR A 372 9.06 -7.06 -9.79
C TYR A 372 8.89 -7.29 -11.30
N SER A 373 8.98 -8.54 -11.75
CA SER A 373 8.96 -8.88 -13.19
C SER A 373 7.60 -8.72 -13.88
N LEU A 374 6.51 -8.65 -13.11
CA LEU A 374 5.16 -8.46 -13.64
C LEU A 374 4.63 -7.03 -13.44
N ARG A 375 5.15 -6.33 -12.43
CA ARG A 375 4.80 -4.94 -12.16
C ARG A 375 5.65 -3.95 -12.96
N PHE A 376 6.81 -4.36 -13.48
CA PHE A 376 7.63 -3.57 -14.40
C PHE A 376 7.95 -4.34 -15.68
N ASN A 377 8.06 -3.61 -16.79
CA ASN A 377 8.57 -4.15 -18.05
C ASN A 377 9.65 -3.21 -18.61
N MET A 378 10.90 -3.64 -18.48
CA MET A 378 12.10 -2.90 -18.85
C MET A 378 12.59 -3.31 -20.25
N PRO A 379 13.20 -2.40 -21.01
CA PRO A 379 13.71 -2.73 -22.34
C PRO A 379 14.88 -3.71 -22.27
N GLY A 380 14.88 -4.70 -23.15
CA GLY A 380 15.94 -5.71 -23.27
C GLY A 380 15.41 -7.14 -23.29
N ASN A 381 16.23 -8.09 -23.75
CA ASN A 381 15.92 -9.51 -23.68
C ASN A 381 16.55 -10.08 -22.40
N SER A 382 15.77 -10.25 -21.33
CA SER A 382 16.21 -11.11 -20.23
C SER A 382 15.91 -12.56 -20.61
N SER A 383 16.94 -13.31 -21.01
CA SER A 383 16.86 -14.74 -21.32
C SER A 383 16.94 -15.65 -20.10
N GLU A 384 17.23 -15.10 -18.92
CA GLU A 384 17.48 -15.88 -17.71
C GLU A 384 16.16 -16.22 -16.99
N PRO A 385 15.84 -17.51 -16.78
CA PRO A 385 14.72 -17.92 -15.96
C PRO A 385 14.92 -17.43 -14.52
N ASN A 386 13.89 -16.86 -13.87
CA ASN A 386 13.92 -16.58 -12.42
C ASN A 386 13.53 -17.80 -11.57
N GLY A 387 13.28 -18.96 -12.20
CA GLY A 387 12.83 -20.17 -11.53
C GLY A 387 11.37 -20.13 -11.07
N ALA A 388 10.65 -19.03 -11.31
CA ALA A 388 9.21 -18.94 -11.08
C ALA A 388 8.42 -19.41 -12.30
N ILE A 389 7.20 -19.88 -12.08
CA ILE A 389 6.26 -20.30 -13.15
C ILE A 389 5.86 -19.10 -14.04
N ALA A 390 6.02 -17.87 -13.53
CA ALA A 390 5.78 -16.64 -14.28
C ALA A 390 7.04 -16.20 -15.05
N PRO A 391 6.98 -16.11 -16.39
CA PRO A 391 8.11 -15.61 -17.18
C PRO A 391 8.37 -14.14 -16.87
N ILE A 392 9.65 -13.77 -16.78
CA ILE A 392 10.07 -12.37 -16.99
C ILE A 392 9.71 -12.01 -18.44
N GLY A 393 9.22 -10.79 -18.66
CA GLY A 393 8.67 -10.31 -19.92
C GLY A 393 9.40 -10.76 -21.19
N GLY A 394 8.62 -10.92 -22.26
CA GLY A 394 9.10 -11.18 -23.62
C GLY A 394 8.97 -12.64 -24.08
N LYS A 395 7.73 -13.13 -24.24
CA LYS A 395 7.46 -14.07 -25.34
C LYS A 395 6.73 -13.29 -26.43
N ASP A 396 7.51 -13.10 -27.50
CA ASP A 396 7.21 -12.65 -28.86
C ASP A 396 6.41 -11.36 -29.05
#